data_AF-A0AAV4HAB1-F1
#
_entry.id   AF-A0AAV4HAB1-F1
#
_cell.length_a   1.000
_cell.length_b   1.000
_cell.length_c   1.000
_cell.angle_alpha   90.00
_cell.angle_beta   90.00
_cell.angle_gamma   90.00
#
_symmetry.space_group_name_H-M   'P 1'
#
loop_
_entity.id
_entity.type
_entity.pdbx_description
1 polymer ?
#
loop_
_entity_poly.entity_id
_entity_poly.type
_entity_poly.pdbx_seq_one_letter_code
_entity_poly.pdbx_strand_id
1 'polypeptide(L)'
;MPSGTTDECFERIKTLADLVVRIRVQKTSLARPENDSLAEYRGSGRLRLGTGVISYLSQSKSGEICPCLACDGNVARKHWKFTVHTARHVVYDTQEAKASKVDLFYDDQSSRRDGRMQTVRAVEMQYAASDTDKCIVLCVTHDETLAQNIKCVDQSWQSFCHHHPILNQNVRENAFRILRELSEGGPVFVVVISHPHGQPKKVTVGKIVSGAEDSSFNYTTATCPGSSGAPLFLVDSELFTPGFFPWFGYVHSGTFPEPSHKTRKHINFSNCFVYN
;
A
#
# COMPACT_ATOMS: atom_id res chain seq x y z
N MET A 1 -28.25 10.25 0.32
CA MET A 1 -27.32 9.12 0.56
C MET A 1 -28.16 7.87 0.68
N PRO A 2 -27.93 6.82 -0.12
CA PRO A 2 -28.70 5.58 -0.03
C PRO A 2 -28.35 4.84 1.28
N SER A 3 -29.29 4.01 1.75
CA SER A 3 -29.40 3.46 3.10
C SER A 3 -28.46 2.29 3.45
N GLY A 4 -27.30 2.17 2.80
CA GLY A 4 -26.14 1.50 3.40
C GLY A 4 -25.48 2.52 4.32
N THR A 5 -25.59 2.34 5.63
CA THR A 5 -25.25 3.38 6.61
C THR A 5 -23.80 3.82 6.44
N THR A 6 -23.56 5.13 6.53
CA THR A 6 -22.21 5.73 6.60
C THR A 6 -21.25 4.98 7.54
N ASP A 7 -21.81 4.33 8.55
CA ASP A 7 -21.12 3.50 9.54
C ASP A 7 -20.45 2.26 8.92
N GLU A 8 -21.10 1.56 7.98
CA GLU A 8 -20.51 0.38 7.36
C GLU A 8 -19.28 0.76 6.50
N CYS A 9 -19.39 1.84 5.72
CA CYS A 9 -18.26 2.34 4.94
C CYS A 9 -17.11 2.78 5.85
N PHE A 10 -17.42 3.41 6.97
CA PHE A 10 -16.43 3.83 7.95
C PHE A 10 -15.71 2.65 8.60
N GLU A 11 -16.43 1.60 9.00
CA GLU A 11 -15.84 0.37 9.56
C GLU A 11 -14.99 -0.39 8.54
N ARG A 12 -15.38 -0.40 7.27
CA ARG A 12 -14.55 -0.94 6.17
C ARG A 12 -13.24 -0.15 6.02
N ILE A 13 -13.31 1.18 6.02
CA ILE A 13 -12.12 2.04 5.93
C ILE A 13 -11.20 1.84 7.13
N LYS A 14 -11.74 1.68 8.35
CA LYS A 14 -10.96 1.36 9.55
C LYS A 14 -10.25 0.02 9.42
N THR A 15 -10.99 -1.03 9.03
CA THR A 15 -10.42 -2.38 8.86
C THR A 15 -9.26 -2.35 7.85
N LEU A 16 -9.44 -1.63 6.74
CA LEU A 16 -8.40 -1.42 5.74
C LEU A 16 -7.22 -0.62 6.27
N ALA A 17 -7.49 0.40 7.09
CA ALA A 17 -6.43 1.20 7.69
C ALA A 17 -5.48 0.33 8.50
N ASP A 18 -5.94 -0.70 9.19
CA ASP A 18 -5.08 -1.61 9.97
C ASP A 18 -4.11 -2.43 9.12
N LEU A 19 -4.40 -2.64 7.84
CA LEU A 19 -3.47 -3.28 6.89
C LEU A 19 -2.45 -2.29 6.31
N VAL A 20 -2.65 -0.98 6.46
CA VAL A 20 -1.75 0.04 5.94
C VAL A 20 -0.57 0.26 6.87
N VAL A 21 0.62 0.24 6.28
CA VAL A 21 1.90 0.28 6.99
C VAL A 21 2.77 1.44 6.52
N ARG A 22 3.64 1.91 7.41
CA ARG A 22 4.72 2.84 7.05
C ARG A 22 5.95 2.06 6.64
N ILE A 23 6.56 2.44 5.52
CA ILE A 23 7.83 1.89 5.06
C ILE A 23 8.94 2.92 5.28
N ARG A 24 10.05 2.48 5.87
CA ARG A 24 11.27 3.26 6.09
C ARG A 24 12.43 2.59 5.38
N VAL A 25 12.93 3.19 4.31
CA VAL A 25 14.04 2.64 3.52
C VAL A 25 15.32 3.37 3.89
N GLN A 26 16.31 2.64 4.39
CA GLN A 26 17.54 3.22 4.93
C GLN A 26 18.74 3.17 3.97
N LYS A 27 18.58 2.59 2.78
CA LYS A 27 19.63 2.50 1.78
C LYS A 27 19.03 2.70 0.40
N THR A 28 19.73 3.45 -0.45
CA THR A 28 19.40 3.57 -1.86
C THR A 28 20.31 2.64 -2.65
N SER A 29 19.74 1.79 -3.50
CA SER A 29 20.50 0.79 -4.24
C SER A 29 21.45 1.43 -5.25
N LEU A 30 22.65 0.86 -5.38
CA LEU A 30 23.58 1.23 -6.46
C LEU A 30 23.01 0.85 -7.85
N ALA A 31 22.06 -0.09 -7.90
CA ALA A 31 21.47 -0.60 -9.14
C ALA A 31 20.30 0.25 -9.66
N ARG A 32 19.94 1.36 -9.00
CA ARG A 32 18.92 2.28 -9.53
C ARG A 32 19.35 2.84 -10.90
N PRO A 33 18.46 2.98 -11.90
CA PRO A 33 18.78 3.54 -13.21
C PRO A 33 19.20 5.01 -13.14
N GLU A 34 19.88 5.52 -14.17
CA GLU A 34 20.36 6.93 -14.17
C GLU A 34 19.22 7.94 -14.28
N ASN A 35 18.13 7.55 -14.92
CA ASN A 35 16.91 8.34 -15.04
C ASN A 35 15.96 8.19 -13.84
N ASP A 36 16.33 7.44 -12.80
CA ASP A 36 15.53 7.33 -11.57
C ASP A 36 15.65 8.61 -10.74
N SER A 37 14.54 9.06 -10.13
CA SER A 37 14.51 10.28 -9.31
C SER A 37 15.42 10.20 -8.07
N LEU A 38 15.89 9.01 -7.70
CA LEU A 38 16.80 8.76 -6.59
C LEU A 38 18.20 8.32 -7.05
N ALA A 39 18.52 8.46 -8.34
CA ALA A 39 19.82 8.08 -8.93
C ALA A 39 21.01 8.84 -8.29
N GLU A 40 20.82 10.09 -7.90
CA GLU A 40 21.86 10.89 -7.21
C GLU A 40 22.16 10.39 -5.80
N TYR A 41 21.26 9.61 -5.20
CA TYR A 41 21.38 9.11 -3.83
C TYR A 41 21.89 7.66 -3.76
N ARG A 42 22.28 7.04 -4.88
CA ARG A 42 22.79 5.67 -4.93
C ARG A 42 23.87 5.42 -3.88
N GLY A 43 23.77 4.30 -3.18
CA GLY A 43 24.70 3.91 -2.11
C GLY A 43 24.56 4.70 -0.82
N SER A 44 23.82 5.81 -0.80
CA SER A 44 23.61 6.60 0.41
C SER A 44 22.69 5.91 1.42
N GLY A 45 22.86 6.29 2.69
CA GLY A 45 22.01 5.90 3.81
C GLY A 45 20.85 6.87 4.09
N ARG A 46 20.49 7.73 3.12
CA ARG A 46 19.45 8.75 3.35
C ARG A 46 18.10 8.07 3.57
N LEU A 47 17.47 8.37 4.71
CA LEU A 47 16.17 7.82 5.05
C LEU A 47 15.11 8.28 4.04
N ARG A 48 14.40 7.32 3.46
CA ARG A 48 13.23 7.54 2.60
C ARG A 48 12.00 6.90 3.23
N LEU A 49 10.85 7.50 2.96
CA LEU A 49 9.58 7.16 3.58
C LEU A 49 8.58 6.81 2.49
N GLY A 50 7.75 5.81 2.76
CA GLY A 50 6.66 5.41 1.91
C GLY A 50 5.55 4.76 2.72
N THR A 51 4.52 4.35 2.01
CA THR A 51 3.38 3.60 2.53
C THR A 51 3.32 2.26 1.82
N GLY A 52 2.79 1.24 2.48
CA GLY A 52 2.36 0.03 1.82
C GLY A 52 1.10 -0.53 2.44
N VAL A 53 0.63 -1.65 1.92
CA VAL A 53 -0.49 -2.41 2.45
C VAL A 53 -0.11 -3.88 2.60
N ILE A 54 -0.44 -4.47 3.74
CA ILE A 54 -0.19 -5.88 4.03
C ILE A 54 -1.12 -6.74 3.17
N SER A 55 -0.60 -7.87 2.69
CA SER A 55 -1.39 -8.94 2.09
C SER A 55 -0.71 -10.30 2.24
N TYR A 56 -1.46 -11.37 1.98
CA TYR A 56 -1.01 -12.77 1.99
C TYR A 56 -0.22 -13.17 3.24
N LEU A 57 -0.92 -13.41 4.35
CA LEU A 57 -0.32 -14.01 5.53
C LEU A 57 -0.27 -15.54 5.39
N SER A 58 0.90 -16.13 5.63
CA SER A 58 1.07 -17.58 5.70
C SER A 58 1.94 -17.97 6.89
N GLN A 59 1.58 -19.07 7.54
CA GLN A 59 2.40 -19.67 8.58
C GLN A 59 3.44 -20.61 7.94
N SER A 60 4.63 -20.64 8.52
CA SER A 60 5.69 -21.56 8.12
C SER A 60 5.25 -23.03 8.27
N LYS A 61 5.61 -23.87 7.31
CA LYS A 61 5.47 -25.32 7.41
C LYS A 61 6.46 -25.90 8.42
N SER A 62 6.19 -27.10 8.93
CA SER A 62 7.14 -27.81 9.80
C SER A 62 8.48 -28.01 9.07
N GLY A 63 9.59 -27.71 9.73
CA GLY A 63 10.94 -27.80 9.16
C GLY A 63 11.30 -26.67 8.19
N GLU A 64 10.38 -25.75 7.89
CA GLU A 64 10.68 -24.61 7.01
C GLU A 64 11.66 -23.65 7.68
N ILE A 65 12.73 -23.35 6.97
CA ILE A 65 13.78 -22.44 7.42
C ILE A 65 13.28 -20.99 7.34
N CYS A 66 13.50 -20.23 8.41
CA CYS A 66 13.17 -18.82 8.43
C CYS A 66 14.13 -18.01 7.54
N PRO A 67 13.65 -17.21 6.57
CA PRO A 67 14.51 -16.48 5.64
C PRO A 67 15.02 -15.15 6.22
N CYS A 68 14.68 -14.81 7.47
CA CYS A 68 15.10 -13.54 8.04
C CYS A 68 16.59 -13.57 8.45
N LEU A 69 17.25 -12.42 8.32
CA LEU A 69 18.66 -12.24 8.66
C LEU A 69 19.00 -12.64 10.10
N ALA A 70 18.08 -12.46 11.05
CA ALA A 70 18.32 -12.79 12.46
C ALA A 70 18.39 -14.30 12.72
N CYS A 71 17.74 -15.11 11.87
CA CYS A 71 17.80 -16.57 11.95
C CYS A 71 18.88 -17.16 11.04
N ASP A 72 19.41 -16.37 10.11
CA ASP A 72 20.47 -16.73 9.16
C ASP A 72 20.26 -18.07 8.45
N GLY A 73 19.00 -18.42 8.18
CA GLY A 73 18.65 -19.68 7.55
C GLY A 73 18.97 -20.95 8.36
N ASN A 74 19.36 -20.83 9.62
CA ASN A 74 19.88 -21.97 10.40
C ASN A 74 18.86 -22.57 11.37
N VAL A 75 17.70 -21.92 11.55
CA VAL A 75 16.71 -22.33 12.56
C VAL A 75 15.35 -22.54 11.92
N ALA A 76 14.85 -23.77 12.00
CA ALA A 76 13.45 -24.10 11.76
C ALA A 76 12.60 -23.64 12.96
N ARG A 77 12.45 -22.32 13.11
CA ARG A 77 11.58 -21.70 14.10
C ARG A 77 10.23 -21.41 13.48
N LYS A 78 9.14 -21.63 14.22
CA LYS A 78 7.79 -21.19 13.84
C LYS A 78 7.82 -19.70 13.49
N HIS A 79 7.41 -19.37 12.28
CA HIS A 79 7.40 -17.99 11.77
C HIS A 79 6.20 -17.78 10.85
N TRP A 80 5.91 -16.52 10.56
CA TRP A 80 4.88 -16.11 9.62
C TRP A 80 5.47 -15.21 8.57
N LYS A 81 5.07 -15.45 7.33
CA LYS A 81 5.43 -14.67 6.16
C LYS A 81 4.22 -13.86 5.75
N PHE A 82 4.44 -12.58 5.50
CA PHE A 82 3.44 -11.74 4.85
C PHE A 82 4.11 -10.83 3.86
N THR A 83 3.33 -10.34 2.91
CA THR A 83 3.83 -9.42 1.90
C THR A 83 3.32 -8.02 2.16
N VAL A 84 4.10 -7.03 1.73
CA VAL A 84 3.69 -5.63 1.74
C VAL A 84 3.75 -5.14 0.30
N HIS A 85 2.62 -4.66 -0.20
CA HIS A 85 2.51 -4.05 -1.51
C HIS A 85 2.80 -2.56 -1.37
N THR A 86 3.62 -2.03 -2.25
CA THR A 86 4.02 -0.62 -2.27
C THR A 86 4.40 -0.21 -3.69
N ALA A 87 4.86 1.03 -3.86
CA ALA A 87 5.37 1.51 -5.13
C ALA A 87 6.84 1.09 -5.32
N ARG A 88 7.22 0.72 -6.54
CA ARG A 88 8.59 0.29 -6.86
C ARG A 88 9.60 1.40 -6.65
N HIS A 89 9.27 2.65 -6.95
CA HIS A 89 10.19 3.74 -6.64
C HIS A 89 10.44 3.91 -5.13
N VAL A 90 9.54 3.43 -4.25
CA VAL A 90 9.78 3.39 -2.79
C VAL A 90 10.81 2.32 -2.44
N VAL A 91 10.60 1.07 -2.86
CA VAL A 91 11.56 -0.03 -2.69
C VAL A 91 11.93 -0.59 -4.05
N TYR A 92 13.14 -0.31 -4.51
CA TYR A 92 13.54 -0.60 -5.90
C TYR A 92 13.98 -2.04 -6.15
N ASP A 93 14.69 -2.64 -5.18
CA ASP A 93 15.21 -4.01 -5.30
C ASP A 93 15.34 -4.69 -3.91
N THR A 94 15.83 -5.93 -3.92
CA THR A 94 16.10 -6.71 -2.70
C THR A 94 17.14 -6.05 -1.78
N GLN A 95 18.09 -5.26 -2.30
CA GLN A 95 19.05 -4.54 -1.46
C GLN A 95 18.35 -3.47 -0.62
N GLU A 96 17.45 -2.69 -1.24
CA GLU A 96 16.64 -1.72 -0.52
C GLU A 96 15.64 -2.40 0.43
N ALA A 97 15.02 -3.51 0.01
CA ALA A 97 14.12 -4.29 0.85
C ALA A 97 14.79 -4.74 2.15
N LYS A 98 15.99 -5.33 2.07
CA LYS A 98 16.77 -5.75 3.26
C LYS A 98 17.16 -4.60 4.17
N ALA A 99 17.30 -3.39 3.61
CA ALA A 99 17.57 -2.17 4.35
C ALA A 99 16.28 -1.45 4.83
N SER A 100 15.11 -2.06 4.64
CA SER A 100 13.83 -1.45 4.97
C SER A 100 13.24 -1.97 6.28
N LYS A 101 12.56 -1.08 6.98
CA LYS A 101 11.71 -1.39 8.14
C LYS A 101 10.26 -1.07 7.79
N VAL A 102 9.35 -1.91 8.25
CA VAL A 102 7.90 -1.75 8.08
C VAL A 102 7.29 -1.57 9.45
N ASP A 103 6.58 -0.46 9.65
CA ASP A 103 5.90 -0.15 10.90
C ASP A 103 4.40 -0.35 10.72
N LEU A 104 3.85 -1.27 11.50
CA LEU A 104 2.44 -1.63 11.57
C LEU A 104 1.77 -0.84 12.71
N PHE A 105 0.49 -0.54 12.56
CA PHE A 105 -0.34 0.12 13.59
C PHE A 105 0.24 1.47 14.07
N TYR A 106 0.77 2.28 13.15
CA TYR A 106 1.25 3.63 13.46
C TYR A 106 0.15 4.68 13.20
N ASP A 107 -0.87 4.66 14.05
CA ASP A 107 -2.11 5.43 13.84
C ASP A 107 -2.01 6.86 14.36
N ASP A 108 -1.27 7.05 15.45
CA ASP A 108 -1.06 8.33 16.09
C ASP A 108 0.36 8.42 16.70
N GLN A 109 0.68 9.56 17.31
CA GLN A 109 2.00 9.76 17.92
C GLN A 109 2.21 8.92 19.19
N SER A 110 1.13 8.52 19.88
CA SER A 110 1.21 7.71 21.09
C SER A 110 1.42 6.23 20.77
N SER A 111 1.05 5.76 19.56
CA SER A 111 1.18 4.35 19.16
C SER A 111 2.58 3.78 19.41
N ARG A 112 3.63 4.61 19.29
CA ARG A 112 5.01 4.23 19.64
C ARG A 112 5.25 4.07 21.13
N ARG A 113 4.76 5.01 21.94
CA ARG A 113 4.96 5.03 23.40
C ARG A 113 4.15 3.94 24.08
N ASP A 114 2.96 3.67 23.58
CA ASP A 114 2.01 2.73 24.17
C ASP A 114 2.25 1.29 23.67
N GLY A 115 3.29 1.06 22.86
CA GLY A 115 3.66 -0.26 22.35
C GLY A 115 2.72 -0.83 21.27
N ARG A 116 1.70 -0.09 20.83
CA ARG A 116 0.79 -0.51 19.75
C ARG A 116 1.52 -0.66 18.41
N MET A 117 2.43 0.27 18.11
CA MET A 117 3.21 0.22 16.87
C MET A 117 4.24 -0.91 16.92
N GLN A 118 4.16 -1.81 15.95
CA GLN A 118 5.09 -2.92 15.79
C GLN A 118 5.98 -2.71 14.57
N THR A 119 7.28 -3.01 14.67
CA THR A 119 8.22 -2.88 13.55
C THR A 119 8.76 -4.24 13.14
N VAL A 120 8.64 -4.56 11.85
CA VAL A 120 9.32 -5.71 11.24
C VAL A 120 10.38 -5.24 10.24
N ARG A 121 11.29 -6.15 9.86
CA ARG A 121 12.22 -5.94 8.75
C ARG A 121 11.70 -6.66 7.51
N ALA A 122 11.82 -6.00 6.36
CA ALA A 122 11.63 -6.68 5.09
C ALA A 122 12.85 -7.59 4.81
N VAL A 123 12.59 -8.70 4.11
CA VAL A 123 13.55 -9.78 3.86
C VAL A 123 14.05 -9.71 2.43
N GLU A 124 13.15 -9.56 1.47
CA GLU A 124 13.48 -9.50 0.05
C GLU A 124 12.33 -8.88 -0.74
N MET A 125 12.63 -8.52 -1.99
CA MET A 125 11.62 -8.19 -2.98
C MET A 125 11.21 -9.47 -3.70
N GLN A 126 9.91 -9.77 -3.73
CA GLN A 126 9.36 -10.92 -4.44
C GLN A 126 8.92 -10.58 -5.86
N TYR A 127 8.49 -9.35 -6.09
CA TYR A 127 7.99 -8.90 -7.38
C TYR A 127 8.20 -7.39 -7.53
N ALA A 128 8.52 -6.97 -8.74
CA ALA A 128 8.50 -5.57 -9.14
C ALA A 128 8.11 -5.44 -10.60
N ALA A 129 7.31 -4.41 -10.90
CA ALA A 129 6.85 -4.08 -12.23
C ALA A 129 7.19 -2.62 -12.53
N SER A 130 7.89 -2.40 -13.64
CA SER A 130 8.33 -1.04 -14.05
C SER A 130 7.19 -0.20 -14.59
N ASP A 131 6.30 -0.81 -15.36
CA ASP A 131 5.19 -0.21 -16.09
C ASP A 131 4.07 0.29 -15.16
N THR A 132 3.82 -0.44 -14.09
CA THR A 132 2.77 -0.15 -13.11
C THR A 132 3.31 0.42 -11.80
N ASP A 133 4.63 0.62 -11.70
CA ASP A 133 5.33 1.06 -10.49
C ASP A 133 4.96 0.22 -9.26
N LYS A 134 4.69 -1.08 -9.43
CA LYS A 134 4.29 -1.98 -8.34
C LYS A 134 5.49 -2.72 -7.77
N CYS A 135 5.49 -2.89 -6.45
CA CYS A 135 6.49 -3.67 -5.73
C CYS A 135 5.83 -4.49 -4.63
N ILE A 136 6.31 -5.73 -4.46
CA ILE A 136 5.94 -6.63 -3.37
C ILE A 136 7.19 -7.00 -2.59
N VAL A 137 7.18 -6.68 -1.30
CA VAL A 137 8.26 -7.01 -0.38
C VAL A 137 7.79 -8.06 0.63
N LEU A 138 8.59 -9.11 0.79
CA LEU A 138 8.40 -10.14 1.80
C LEU A 138 8.83 -9.61 3.16
N CYS A 139 7.97 -9.80 4.16
CA CYS A 139 8.23 -9.56 5.57
C CYS A 139 8.07 -10.85 6.37
N VAL A 140 8.78 -10.95 7.49
CA VAL A 140 8.71 -12.09 8.40
C VAL A 140 8.54 -11.62 9.83
N THR A 141 7.66 -12.29 10.57
CA THR A 141 7.55 -12.17 12.02
C THR A 141 7.64 -13.53 12.71
N HIS A 142 8.16 -13.52 13.93
CA HIS A 142 8.11 -14.64 14.86
C HIS A 142 7.11 -14.42 16.00
N ASP A 143 6.46 -13.26 16.00
CA ASP A 143 5.43 -12.89 16.97
C ASP A 143 4.08 -13.46 16.51
N GLU A 144 3.60 -14.46 17.25
CA GLU A 144 2.32 -15.11 16.99
C GLU A 144 1.16 -14.14 17.20
N THR A 145 1.21 -13.27 18.21
CA THR A 145 0.16 -12.28 18.46
C THR A 145 0.06 -11.31 17.29
N LEU A 146 1.20 -10.83 16.79
CA LEU A 146 1.23 -9.98 15.60
C LEU A 146 0.62 -10.69 14.38
N ALA A 147 0.99 -11.96 14.16
CA ALA A 147 0.46 -12.74 13.05
C ALA A 147 -1.05 -12.96 13.16
N GLN A 148 -1.56 -13.28 14.36
CA GLN A 148 -3.01 -13.41 14.57
C GLN A 148 -3.74 -12.09 14.37
N ASN A 149 -3.19 -10.96 14.81
CA ASN A 149 -3.78 -9.65 14.58
C ASN A 149 -3.91 -9.35 13.07
N ILE A 150 -2.86 -9.59 12.29
CA ILE A 150 -2.91 -9.45 10.82
C ILE A 150 -3.96 -10.38 10.22
N LYS A 151 -4.01 -11.64 10.67
CA LYS A 151 -4.99 -12.63 10.20
C LYS A 151 -6.43 -12.19 10.45
N CYS A 152 -6.72 -11.70 11.65
CA CYS A 152 -8.05 -11.23 12.02
C CYS A 152 -8.49 -10.08 11.10
N VAL A 153 -7.62 -9.09 10.89
CA VAL A 153 -7.91 -7.95 10.01
C VAL A 153 -8.13 -8.40 8.56
N ASP A 154 -7.29 -9.30 8.04
CA ASP A 154 -7.42 -9.86 6.69
C ASP A 154 -8.73 -10.66 6.53
N GLN A 155 -9.11 -11.46 7.51
CA GLN A 155 -10.38 -12.21 7.51
C GLN A 155 -11.60 -11.30 7.57
N SER A 156 -11.56 -10.22 8.38
CA SER A 156 -12.59 -9.19 8.40
C SER A 156 -12.73 -8.54 7.03
N TRP A 157 -11.61 -8.16 6.40
CA TRP A 157 -11.59 -7.59 5.06
C TRP A 157 -12.16 -8.54 3.99
N GLN A 158 -11.71 -9.80 3.99
CA GLN A 158 -12.22 -10.81 3.07
C GLN A 158 -13.72 -11.03 3.24
N SER A 159 -14.22 -11.03 4.47
CA SER A 159 -15.66 -11.16 4.74
C SER A 159 -16.45 -10.02 4.10
N PHE A 160 -15.96 -8.79 4.11
CA PHE A 160 -16.61 -7.68 3.38
C PHE A 160 -16.59 -7.89 1.85
N CYS A 161 -15.53 -8.50 1.31
CA CYS A 161 -15.41 -8.74 -0.11
C CYS A 161 -16.33 -9.87 -0.61
N HIS A 162 -16.42 -11.01 0.08
CA HIS A 162 -17.15 -12.19 -0.42
C HIS A 162 -18.67 -11.99 -0.56
N HIS A 163 -19.26 -10.98 0.08
CA HIS A 163 -20.69 -10.71 -0.01
C HIS A 163 -21.11 -9.96 -1.29
N HIS A 164 -20.18 -9.61 -2.20
CA HIS A 164 -20.51 -8.83 -3.39
C HIS A 164 -20.66 -9.72 -4.65
N PRO A 165 -21.88 -9.90 -5.20
CA PRO A 165 -22.18 -10.87 -6.27
C PRO A 165 -21.46 -10.61 -7.61
N ILE A 166 -20.91 -9.42 -7.82
CA ILE A 166 -20.18 -9.02 -9.04
C ILE A 166 -18.74 -9.63 -9.07
N LEU A 167 -18.23 -10.17 -7.96
CA LEU A 167 -16.81 -10.53 -7.82
C LEU A 167 -16.41 -11.93 -8.33
N ASN A 168 -17.34 -12.71 -8.88
CA ASN A 168 -17.11 -14.12 -9.29
C ASN A 168 -16.78 -14.32 -10.79
N GLN A 169 -16.57 -13.26 -11.59
CA GLN A 169 -16.26 -13.39 -13.03
C GLN A 169 -14.95 -12.70 -13.44
N ASN A 170 -14.37 -13.19 -14.55
CA ASN A 170 -13.06 -12.84 -15.11
C ASN A 170 -12.60 -11.42 -14.82
N VAL A 171 -11.55 -11.40 -14.01
CA VAL A 171 -11.23 -10.33 -13.08
C VAL A 171 -10.71 -9.09 -13.85
N ARG A 172 -9.75 -9.28 -14.76
CA ARG A 172 -9.05 -8.15 -15.41
C ARG A 172 -9.88 -7.32 -16.39
N GLU A 173 -10.80 -7.93 -17.13
CA GLU A 173 -11.67 -7.23 -18.09
C GLU A 173 -12.76 -6.40 -17.39
N ASN A 174 -13.15 -6.81 -16.18
CA ASN A 174 -14.20 -6.15 -15.42
C ASN A 174 -13.73 -4.86 -14.73
N ALA A 175 -12.45 -4.72 -14.33
CA ALA A 175 -12.00 -3.51 -13.64
C ALA A 175 -12.14 -2.23 -14.48
N PHE A 176 -11.78 -2.32 -15.77
CA PHE A 176 -11.95 -1.22 -16.72
C PHE A 176 -13.41 -0.96 -17.04
N ARG A 177 -14.20 -2.03 -17.20
CA ARG A 177 -15.65 -1.91 -17.40
C ARG A 177 -16.32 -1.25 -16.20
N ILE A 178 -15.98 -1.65 -14.98
CA ILE A 178 -16.47 -1.08 -13.72
C ILE A 178 -16.06 0.39 -13.62
N LEU A 179 -14.79 0.74 -13.83
CA LEU A 179 -14.37 2.15 -13.81
C LEU A 179 -15.15 3.01 -14.81
N ARG A 180 -15.39 2.49 -16.02
CA ARG A 180 -16.18 3.17 -17.04
C ARG A 180 -17.65 3.29 -16.66
N GLU A 181 -18.28 2.19 -16.22
CA GLU A 181 -19.69 2.17 -15.77
C GLU A 181 -19.90 3.08 -14.55
N LEU A 182 -18.97 3.07 -13.58
CA LEU A 182 -19.00 3.96 -12.42
C LEU A 182 -18.86 5.44 -12.82
N SER A 183 -18.07 5.75 -13.87
CA SER A 183 -17.94 7.11 -14.37
C SER A 183 -19.19 7.63 -15.09
N GLU A 184 -20.03 6.73 -15.61
CA GLU A 184 -21.31 7.06 -16.23
C GLU A 184 -22.42 7.29 -15.18
N GLY A 185 -22.30 6.68 -13.99
CA GLY A 185 -23.30 6.72 -12.91
C GLY A 185 -23.14 7.82 -11.85
N GLY A 186 -21.99 8.49 -11.78
CA GLY A 186 -21.76 9.54 -10.78
C GLY A 186 -20.28 9.77 -10.46
N PRO A 187 -19.97 10.64 -9.47
CA PRO A 187 -18.60 10.85 -9.05
C PRO A 187 -18.05 9.63 -8.29
N VAL A 188 -16.98 9.03 -8.80
CA VAL A 188 -16.20 8.02 -8.08
C VAL A 188 -15.24 8.70 -7.12
N PHE A 189 -15.41 8.46 -5.82
CA PHE A 189 -14.51 8.93 -4.79
C PHE A 189 -13.30 8.01 -4.66
N VAL A 190 -12.15 8.62 -4.34
CA VAL A 190 -10.89 7.91 -4.09
C VAL A 190 -10.48 8.18 -2.65
N VAL A 191 -10.46 7.13 -1.85
CA VAL A 191 -9.95 7.16 -0.48
C VAL A 191 -8.51 6.67 -0.50
N VAL A 192 -7.58 7.48 0.01
CA VAL A 192 -6.18 7.13 0.19
C VAL A 192 -5.88 7.09 1.67
N ILE A 193 -5.35 5.96 2.13
CA ILE A 193 -4.88 5.77 3.49
C ILE A 193 -3.36 5.68 3.46
N SER A 194 -2.66 6.63 4.09
CA SER A 194 -1.20 6.73 3.94
C SER A 194 -0.47 7.29 5.15
N HIS A 195 0.86 7.23 5.12
CA HIS A 195 1.77 7.86 6.08
C HIS A 195 2.44 9.10 5.46
N PRO A 196 1.72 10.23 5.31
CA PRO A 196 2.27 11.45 4.72
C PRO A 196 3.50 11.91 5.50
N HIS A 197 4.61 12.16 4.81
CA HIS A 197 5.92 12.46 5.41
C HIS A 197 6.39 11.45 6.46
N GLY A 198 5.91 10.20 6.41
CA GLY A 198 6.12 9.16 7.42
C GLY A 198 5.51 9.44 8.80
N GLN A 199 4.59 10.40 8.89
CA GLN A 199 3.80 10.71 10.09
C GLN A 199 2.73 9.64 10.34
N PRO A 200 1.99 9.72 11.47
CA PRO A 200 0.93 8.78 11.73
C PRO A 200 -0.10 8.76 10.61
N LYS A 201 -0.77 7.62 10.46
CA LYS A 201 -1.67 7.32 9.36
C LYS A 201 -2.72 8.44 9.16
N LYS A 202 -3.00 8.76 7.90
CA LYS A 202 -4.04 9.72 7.51
C LYS A 202 -4.92 9.11 6.43
N VAL A 203 -6.21 9.39 6.54
CA VAL A 203 -7.21 9.08 5.53
C VAL A 203 -7.53 10.37 4.80
N THR A 204 -7.50 10.33 3.48
CA THR A 204 -7.82 11.47 2.62
C THR A 204 -8.79 11.01 1.54
N VAL A 205 -9.71 11.90 1.16
CA VAL A 205 -10.77 11.60 0.19
C VAL A 205 -10.70 12.64 -0.93
N GLY A 206 -10.84 12.16 -2.15
CA GLY A 206 -10.94 12.97 -3.35
C GLY A 206 -11.83 12.26 -4.37
N LYS A 207 -11.72 12.64 -5.64
CA LYS A 207 -12.48 12.05 -6.74
C LYS A 207 -11.59 11.72 -7.92
N ILE A 208 -11.97 10.75 -8.71
CA ILE A 208 -11.35 10.52 -10.02
C ILE A 208 -11.62 11.77 -10.89
N VAL A 209 -10.59 12.24 -11.59
CA VAL A 209 -10.65 13.39 -12.51
C VAL A 209 -10.70 12.91 -13.95
N SER A 210 -9.84 11.94 -14.29
CA SER A 210 -9.72 11.40 -15.63
C SER A 210 -8.99 10.06 -15.61
N GLY A 211 -9.21 9.25 -16.64
CA GLY A 211 -8.44 8.05 -16.92
C GLY A 211 -9.19 6.74 -16.69
N ALA A 212 -9.13 5.92 -17.72
CA ALA A 212 -9.06 4.46 -17.65
C ALA A 212 -8.25 3.93 -18.85
N GLU A 213 -7.26 4.71 -19.32
CA GLU A 213 -6.30 4.24 -20.32
C GLU A 213 -5.15 3.56 -19.56
N ASP A 214 -4.80 2.34 -19.95
CA ASP A 214 -3.58 1.63 -19.53
C ASP A 214 -3.34 1.53 -18.02
N SER A 215 -4.35 1.14 -17.25
CA SER A 215 -4.23 0.75 -15.82
C SER A 215 -3.75 1.84 -14.87
N SER A 216 -4.00 3.11 -15.22
CA SER A 216 -3.79 4.26 -14.33
C SER A 216 -4.95 5.25 -14.43
N PHE A 217 -5.12 6.09 -13.41
CA PHE A 217 -6.10 7.17 -13.40
C PHE A 217 -5.62 8.33 -12.53
N ASN A 218 -6.11 9.53 -12.85
CA ASN A 218 -5.84 10.74 -12.10
C ASN A 218 -6.97 11.00 -11.11
N TYR A 219 -6.62 11.53 -9.94
CA TYR A 219 -7.56 11.82 -8.87
C TYR A 219 -7.15 13.05 -8.06
N THR A 220 -8.09 13.64 -7.33
CA THR A 220 -7.87 14.90 -6.58
C THR A 220 -7.44 14.72 -5.14
N THR A 221 -7.33 13.48 -4.65
CA THR A 221 -7.03 13.19 -3.24
C THR A 221 -5.67 13.78 -2.84
N ALA A 222 -5.65 14.53 -1.75
CA ALA A 222 -4.43 15.14 -1.23
C ALA A 222 -3.41 14.06 -0.84
N THR A 223 -2.20 14.19 -1.38
CA THR A 223 -1.07 13.30 -1.11
C THR A 223 0.19 14.14 -0.94
N CYS A 224 1.26 13.56 -0.42
CA CYS A 224 2.55 14.22 -0.30
C CYS A 224 3.69 13.17 -0.25
N PRO A 225 4.97 13.58 -0.23
CA PRO A 225 6.08 12.63 -0.03
C PRO A 225 5.86 11.75 1.20
N GLY A 226 5.99 10.43 1.04
CA GLY A 226 5.64 9.43 2.07
C GLY A 226 4.31 8.72 1.82
N SER A 227 3.41 9.31 1.02
CA SER A 227 2.17 8.64 0.59
C SER A 227 2.40 7.62 -0.52
N SER A 228 3.53 7.65 -1.23
CA SER A 228 3.82 6.69 -2.30
C SER A 228 3.70 5.24 -1.82
N GLY A 229 3.05 4.40 -2.62
CA GLY A 229 2.72 3.01 -2.31
C GLY A 229 1.45 2.82 -1.47
N ALA A 230 0.78 3.91 -1.07
CA ALA A 230 -0.50 3.83 -0.38
C ALA A 230 -1.58 3.19 -1.24
N PRO A 231 -2.47 2.34 -0.68
CA PRO A 231 -3.59 1.80 -1.41
C PRO A 231 -4.61 2.90 -1.76
N LEU A 232 -5.21 2.79 -2.94
CA LEU A 232 -6.36 3.58 -3.38
C LEU A 232 -7.62 2.73 -3.30
N PHE A 233 -8.62 3.24 -2.58
CA PHE A 233 -9.94 2.64 -2.51
C PHE A 233 -10.93 3.48 -3.29
N LEU A 234 -11.62 2.84 -4.23
CA LEU A 234 -12.65 3.48 -5.04
C LEU A 234 -14.00 3.27 -4.35
N VAL A 235 -14.72 4.36 -4.15
CA VAL A 235 -16.03 4.39 -3.47
C VAL A 235 -17.00 5.15 -4.36
N ASP A 236 -18.13 4.54 -4.70
CA ASP A 236 -19.23 5.19 -5.42
C ASP A 236 -20.41 5.45 -4.47
N SER A 237 -21.27 6.37 -4.87
CA SER A 237 -22.51 6.81 -4.23
C SER A 237 -23.53 5.71 -3.99
N GLU A 238 -23.58 4.64 -4.80
CA GLU A 238 -24.53 3.53 -4.64
C GLU A 238 -23.86 2.22 -4.19
N LEU A 239 -22.55 2.08 -4.39
CA LEU A 239 -21.81 0.89 -4.00
C LEU A 239 -20.46 1.29 -3.39
N PHE A 240 -20.22 0.84 -2.16
CA PHE A 240 -18.88 0.42 -1.80
C PHE A 240 -18.66 -0.90 -2.53
N THR A 241 -18.49 -0.85 -3.86
CA THR A 241 -17.80 -1.94 -4.53
C THR A 241 -16.44 -1.95 -3.85
N PRO A 242 -16.10 -2.98 -3.05
CA PRO A 242 -14.70 -3.21 -2.78
C PRO A 242 -14.14 -3.44 -4.17
N GLY A 243 -13.61 -2.39 -4.77
CA GLY A 243 -13.18 -2.37 -6.15
C GLY A 243 -12.06 -3.37 -6.23
N PHE A 244 -12.40 -4.62 -6.46
CA PHE A 244 -11.62 -5.53 -7.25
C PHE A 244 -10.14 -5.58 -6.82
N PHE A 245 -9.83 -6.23 -5.70
CA PHE A 245 -8.42 -6.47 -5.37
C PHE A 245 -8.16 -7.92 -4.97
N PRO A 246 -8.46 -8.91 -5.83
CA PRO A 246 -7.97 -10.24 -5.55
C PRO A 246 -6.45 -10.33 -5.75
N TRP A 247 -5.80 -9.40 -6.48
CA TRP A 247 -4.35 -9.52 -6.70
C TRP A 247 -3.50 -8.25 -6.56
N PHE A 248 -3.84 -7.04 -7.04
CA PHE A 248 -2.90 -5.90 -6.90
C PHE A 248 -3.57 -4.52 -6.96
N GLY A 249 -4.01 -4.02 -5.81
CA GLY A 249 -4.27 -2.60 -5.50
C GLY A 249 -3.76 -1.59 -6.52
N TYR A 250 -4.57 -0.59 -6.90
CA TYR A 250 -3.96 0.66 -7.35
C TYR A 250 -3.20 1.24 -6.17
N VAL A 251 -1.92 1.52 -6.38
CA VAL A 251 -1.08 2.18 -5.37
C VAL A 251 -0.81 3.61 -5.82
N HIS A 252 -0.74 4.53 -4.88
CA HIS A 252 -0.36 5.90 -5.19
C HIS A 252 1.09 5.89 -5.67
N SER A 253 1.29 6.24 -6.95
CA SER A 253 2.61 6.59 -7.45
C SER A 253 2.75 8.11 -7.37
N GLY A 254 3.66 8.59 -6.53
CA GLY A 254 3.98 10.01 -6.43
C GLY A 254 4.65 10.49 -7.71
N THR A 255 3.83 10.82 -8.72
CA THR A 255 4.20 11.30 -10.07
C THR A 255 5.52 10.73 -10.59
N PHE A 256 5.44 9.56 -11.23
CA PHE A 256 6.39 9.20 -12.29
C PHE A 256 6.37 10.34 -13.32
N PRO A 257 7.47 11.08 -13.56
CA PRO A 257 7.52 11.91 -14.75
C PRO A 257 7.54 10.95 -15.96
N GLU A 258 6.51 11.02 -16.81
CA GLU A 258 6.66 10.47 -18.14
C GLU A 258 7.89 11.12 -18.81
N PRO A 259 8.69 10.35 -19.58
CA PRO A 259 9.73 10.93 -20.41
C PRO A 259 9.09 11.54 -21.65
N SER A 260 8.44 12.70 -21.51
CA SER A 260 8.10 13.51 -22.68
C SER A 260 8.36 15.00 -22.44
N HIS A 261 9.01 15.58 -23.43
CA HIS A 261 9.60 16.90 -23.46
C HIS A 261 8.66 18.03 -23.01
N LYS A 262 9.14 18.82 -22.05
CA LYS A 262 9.01 20.29 -21.85
C LYS A 262 8.63 20.64 -20.42
N THR A 263 9.63 21.15 -19.69
CA THR A 263 9.56 22.09 -18.56
C THR A 263 8.18 22.27 -17.92
N ARG A 264 7.94 21.67 -16.76
CA ARG A 264 6.92 22.17 -15.81
C ARG A 264 7.38 22.13 -14.36
N LYS A 265 6.93 23.17 -13.68
CA LYS A 265 7.23 23.63 -12.32
C LYS A 265 6.86 22.57 -11.27
N HIS A 266 7.65 22.51 -10.21
CA HIS A 266 7.36 21.82 -8.95
C HIS A 266 5.87 21.93 -8.60
N ILE A 267 5.17 20.78 -8.56
CA ILE A 267 3.82 20.70 -8.01
C ILE A 267 3.97 20.84 -6.49
N ASN A 268 3.52 21.97 -5.97
CA ASN A 268 3.54 22.28 -4.55
C ASN A 268 2.47 21.43 -3.84
N PHE A 269 2.88 20.47 -3.02
CA PHE A 269 1.99 19.66 -2.19
C PHE A 269 1.57 20.47 -0.95
N SER A 270 0.69 21.45 -1.12
CA SER A 270 0.11 22.20 -0.01
C SER A 270 -1.40 22.26 -0.18
N ASN A 271 -2.10 21.33 0.48
CA ASN A 271 -3.40 21.49 1.15
C ASN A 271 -3.92 20.10 1.57
N CYS A 272 -3.46 19.61 2.72
CA CYS A 272 -4.10 18.48 3.42
C CYS A 272 -5.21 19.04 4.31
N PHE A 273 -6.47 18.73 4.01
CA PHE A 273 -7.54 18.86 4.99
C PHE A 273 -7.49 17.62 5.90
N VAL A 274 -7.30 17.84 7.20
CA VAL A 274 -7.36 16.79 8.22
C VAL A 274 -8.78 16.82 8.79
N TYR A 275 -9.54 15.75 8.60
CA TYR A 275 -10.71 15.48 9.44
C TYR A 275 -10.18 14.81 10.72
N ASN A 276 -10.41 15.46 11.87
CA ASN A 276 -10.16 14.90 13.20
C ASN A 276 -11.42 14.19 13.70
#